data_AF-A0A377XF99-F1
#
_entry.id   AF-A0A377XF99-F1
#
_cell.length_a   1.000
_cell.length_b   1.000
_cell.length_c   1.000
_cell.angle_alpha   90.00
_cell.angle_beta   90.00
_cell.angle_gamma   90.00
#
_symmetry.space_group_name_H-M   'P 1'
#
loop_
_entity.id
_entity.type
_entity.pdbx_description
1 polymer ?
#
loop_
_entity_poly.entity_id
_entity_poly.type
_entity_poly.pdbx_seq_one_letter_code
_entity_poly.pdbx_strand_id
1 'polypeptide(L)'
;MKKIGVVLGGCGVYDGSEIHEAVITLLAIARNGAQAVCFAPDKPQRDVINHLTGEAMPEQRNVLVEAARIARGNILPLTQARAETLDALIVPGGFGAAEKS
;
A
#
# COMPACT_ATOMS: atom_id res chain seq x y z
N MET A 1 20.85 -2.93 9.09
CA MET A 1 20.03 -1.97 8.32
C MET A 1 18.65 -1.94 8.96
N LYS A 2 18.09 -0.75 9.24
CA LYS A 2 16.76 -0.64 9.85
C LYS A 2 15.69 -1.10 8.86
N LYS A 3 14.74 -1.91 9.30
CA LYS A 3 13.62 -2.42 8.48
C LYS A 3 12.34 -1.67 8.82
N ILE A 4 11.79 -0.99 7.83
CA ILE A 4 10.60 -0.15 7.97
C ILE A 4 9.45 -0.86 7.25
N GLY A 5 8.45 -1.30 8.01
CA GLY A 5 7.23 -1.84 7.43
C GLY A 5 6.44 -0.72 6.75
N VAL A 6 5.96 -0.96 5.53
CA VAL A 6 5.09 -0.04 4.80
C VAL A 6 3.81 -0.77 4.42
N VAL A 7 2.67 -0.40 5.00
CA VAL A 7 1.38 -1.05 4.71
C VAL A 7 0.63 -0.24 3.67
N LEU A 8 0.32 -0.88 2.54
CA LEU A 8 -0.39 -0.30 1.41
C LEU A 8 -1.82 -0.84 1.32
N GLY A 9 -2.74 0.00 0.83
CA GLY A 9 -4.17 -0.27 0.70
C GLY A 9 -4.64 -0.51 -0.73
N GLY A 10 -3.75 -0.51 -1.73
CA GLY A 10 -4.08 -0.60 -3.16
C GLY A 10 -3.18 0.35 -3.97
N CYS A 11 -3.64 0.81 -5.14
CA CYS A 11 -2.85 1.71 -6.01
C CYS A 11 -3.70 2.83 -6.64
N GLY A 12 -4.08 3.82 -5.85
CA GLY A 12 -4.95 4.92 -6.26
C GLY A 12 -5.52 5.62 -5.03
N VAL A 13 -5.65 6.95 -5.06
CA VAL A 13 -6.10 7.72 -3.90
C VAL A 13 -7.53 7.35 -3.47
N TYR A 14 -8.43 7.03 -4.40
CA TYR A 14 -9.84 6.79 -4.08
C TYR A 14 -10.16 5.35 -3.68
N ASP A 15 -9.35 4.38 -4.09
CA ASP A 15 -9.62 2.95 -3.89
C ASP A 15 -8.40 2.16 -3.37
N GLY A 16 -7.36 2.87 -2.94
CA GLY A 16 -6.11 2.28 -2.46
C GLY A 16 -5.24 3.25 -1.68
N SER A 17 -3.91 3.04 -1.77
CA SER A 17 -2.94 3.99 -1.25
C SER A 17 -2.76 5.19 -2.16
N GLU A 18 -2.61 6.37 -1.56
CA GLU A 18 -2.19 7.57 -2.29
C GLU A 18 -0.76 7.33 -2.83
N ILE A 19 -0.63 7.45 -4.15
CA ILE A 19 0.56 6.99 -4.87
C ILE A 19 1.76 7.89 -4.55
N HIS A 20 1.56 9.20 -4.43
CA HIS A 20 2.66 10.13 -4.16
C HIS A 20 3.21 9.97 -2.74
N GLU A 21 2.36 9.88 -1.73
CA GLU A 21 2.70 9.61 -0.33
C GLU A 21 3.46 8.29 -0.22
N ALA A 22 2.98 7.23 -0.89
CA ALA A 22 3.66 5.94 -0.90
C ALA A 22 5.06 6.05 -1.55
N VAL A 23 5.18 6.67 -2.72
CA VAL A 23 6.47 6.82 -3.41
C VAL A 23 7.44 7.70 -2.61
N ILE A 24 6.97 8.82 -2.05
CA ILE A 24 7.78 9.73 -1.23
C ILE A 24 8.23 9.03 0.06
N THR A 25 7.35 8.23 0.68
CA THR A 25 7.69 7.40 1.84
C THR A 25 8.82 6.44 1.50
N LEU A 26 8.69 5.67 0.42
CA LEU A 26 9.72 4.73 -0.02
C LEU A 26 11.04 5.43 -0.36
N LEU A 27 10.97 6.59 -1.02
CA LEU A 27 12.13 7.41 -1.33
C LEU A 27 12.83 7.91 -0.06
N ALA A 28 12.08 8.37 0.94
CA ALA A 28 12.62 8.85 2.20
C ALA A 28 13.29 7.74 3.00
N ILE A 29 12.69 6.55 3.06
CA ILE A 29 13.29 5.35 3.69
C ILE A 29 14.62 5.02 3.02
N ALA A 30 14.64 4.94 1.68
CA ALA A 30 15.84 4.61 0.91
C ALA A 30 16.95 5.66 1.09
N ARG A 31 16.61 6.96 1.04
CA ARG A 31 17.56 8.06 1.26
C ARG A 31 18.19 8.07 2.65
N ASN A 32 17.52 7.50 3.65
CA ASN A 32 18.04 7.35 5.01
C ASN A 32 18.77 6.01 5.24
N GLY A 33 19.06 5.24 4.19
CA GLY A 33 19.82 3.99 4.29
C GLY A 33 19.07 2.86 5.02
N ALA A 34 17.74 2.96 5.11
CA ALA A 34 16.87 1.93 5.66
C ALA A 34 16.23 1.09 4.55
N GLN A 35 15.71 -0.07 4.91
CA GLN A 35 15.02 -0.98 4.00
C GLN A 35 13.51 -0.87 4.20
N ALA A 36 12.77 -0.57 3.13
CA ALA A 36 11.32 -0.72 3.13
C ALA A 36 10.94 -2.19 2.97
N VAL A 37 9.98 -2.65 3.77
CA VAL A 37 9.33 -3.96 3.64
C VAL A 37 7.85 -3.71 3.42
N CYS A 38 7.40 -3.85 2.18
CA CYS A 38 6.03 -3.52 1.81
C CYS A 38 5.08 -4.68 2.12
N PHE A 39 3.90 -4.33 2.63
CA PHE A 39 2.83 -5.27 2.92
C PHE A 39 1.50 -4.73 2.38
N ALA A 40 0.58 -5.62 2.04
CA ALA A 40 -0.81 -5.26 1.77
C ALA A 40 -1.74 -6.44 2.14
N PRO A 41 -2.99 -6.18 2.57
CA PRO A 41 -3.98 -7.23 2.75
C PRO A 41 -4.25 -7.98 1.44
N ASP A 42 -4.26 -9.31 1.47
CA ASP A 42 -4.67 -10.13 0.33
C ASP A 42 -6.20 -10.34 0.37
N LYS A 43 -6.92 -9.34 -0.13
CA LYS A 43 -8.39 -9.34 -0.19
C LYS A 43 -8.89 -8.47 -1.36
N PRO A 44 -10.15 -8.62 -1.79
CA PRO A 44 -10.76 -7.68 -2.73
C PRO A 44 -10.75 -6.25 -2.20
N GLN A 45 -10.57 -5.28 -3.09
CA GLN A 45 -10.95 -3.88 -2.84
C GLN A 45 -12.46 -3.80 -2.68
N ARG A 46 -12.92 -2.86 -1.86
CA ARG A 46 -14.36 -2.63 -1.63
C ARG A 46 -15.03 -2.09 -2.90
N ASP A 47 -14.46 -1.02 -3.43
CA ASP A 47 -14.88 -0.33 -4.64
C ASP A 47 -13.67 -0.17 -5.57
N VAL A 48 -13.93 -0.03 -6.87
CA VAL A 48 -12.91 0.32 -7.87
C VAL A 48 -13.33 1.63 -8.50
N ILE A 49 -12.47 2.65 -8.44
CA ILE A 49 -12.85 4.01 -8.83
C ILE A 49 -12.12 4.42 -10.09
N ASN A 50 -12.88 4.92 -11.06
CA ASN A 50 -12.31 5.63 -12.19
C ASN A 50 -11.78 6.97 -11.70
N HIS A 51 -10.45 7.11 -11.61
CA HIS A 51 -9.82 8.31 -11.07
C HIS A 51 -9.98 9.55 -11.97
N LEU A 52 -10.41 9.40 -13.23
CA LEU A 52 -10.71 10.53 -14.12
C LEU A 52 -12.10 11.11 -13.84
N THR A 53 -13.09 10.26 -13.57
CA THR A 53 -14.50 10.69 -13.38
C THR A 53 -14.93 10.74 -11.91
N GLY A 54 -14.23 10.04 -11.02
CA GLY A 54 -14.61 9.85 -9.62
C GLY A 54 -15.71 8.81 -9.41
N GLU A 55 -16.13 8.10 -10.46
CA GLU A 55 -17.24 7.15 -10.41
C GLU A 55 -16.76 5.72 -10.16
N ALA A 56 -17.62 4.91 -9.52
CA ALA A 56 -17.38 3.49 -9.34
C ALA A 56 -17.44 2.73 -10.67
N MET A 57 -16.55 1.75 -10.82
CA MET A 57 -16.46 0.86 -11.97
C MET A 57 -17.02 -0.52 -11.61
N PRO A 58 -17.76 -1.18 -12.53
CA PRO A 58 -18.35 -2.50 -12.29
C PRO A 58 -17.30 -3.62 -12.47
N GLU A 59 -16.19 -3.55 -11.74
CA GLU A 59 -15.09 -4.51 -11.75
C GLU A 59 -14.61 -4.81 -10.32
N GLN A 60 -13.79 -5.85 -10.16
CA GLN A 60 -13.16 -6.18 -8.89
C GLN A 60 -11.64 -6.23 -9.06
N ARG A 61 -10.95 -5.72 -8.04
CA ARG A 61 -9.48 -5.77 -7.93
C ARG A 61 -9.09 -6.31 -6.56
N ASN A 62 -7.88 -6.84 -6.46
CA ASN A 62 -7.31 -7.30 -5.19
C ASN A 62 -6.29 -6.29 -4.67
N VAL A 63 -6.39 -5.96 -3.39
CA VAL A 63 -5.57 -4.94 -2.71
C VAL A 63 -4.08 -5.24 -2.83
N LEU A 64 -3.65 -6.47 -2.57
CA LEU A 64 -2.24 -6.89 -2.68
C LEU A 64 -1.74 -6.83 -4.13
N VAL A 65 -2.54 -7.31 -5.07
CA VAL A 65 -2.20 -7.31 -6.51
C VAL A 65 -1.99 -5.88 -7.02
N GLU A 66 -2.89 -4.97 -6.67
CA GLU A 66 -2.78 -3.58 -7.11
C GLU A 66 -1.65 -2.84 -6.38
N ALA A 67 -1.48 -3.03 -5.06
CA ALA A 67 -0.37 -2.45 -4.31
C ALA A 67 1.02 -2.92 -4.80
N ALA A 68 1.11 -4.10 -5.41
CA ALA A 68 2.34 -4.59 -6.05
C ALA A 68 2.83 -3.68 -7.19
N ARG A 69 1.95 -2.87 -7.80
CA ARG A 69 2.33 -1.85 -8.80
C ARG A 69 3.26 -0.79 -8.19
N ILE A 70 2.92 -0.29 -7.00
CA ILE A 70 3.74 0.68 -6.24
C ILE A 70 5.07 0.04 -5.83
N ALA A 71 5.00 -1.17 -5.27
CA ALA A 71 6.16 -1.88 -4.74
C ALA A 71 7.02 -2.58 -5.82
N ARG A 72 6.66 -2.45 -7.10
CA ARG A 72 7.33 -3.12 -8.24
C ARG A 72 7.47 -4.64 -8.04
N GLY A 73 6.44 -5.27 -7.50
CA GLY A 73 6.39 -6.71 -7.18
C GLY A 73 7.04 -7.10 -5.86
N ASN A 74 7.76 -6.21 -5.17
CA ASN A 74 8.40 -6.51 -3.87
C ASN A 74 7.46 -6.20 -2.69
N ILE A 75 6.40 -6.99 -2.56
CA ILE A 75 5.37 -6.84 -1.53
C ILE A 75 4.95 -8.21 -1.01
N LEU A 76 4.60 -8.27 0.28
CA LEU A 76 4.12 -9.49 0.93
C LEU A 76 2.66 -9.33 1.41
N PRO A 77 1.91 -10.43 1.55
CA PRO A 77 0.65 -10.39 2.28
C PRO A 77 0.85 -9.86 3.70
N LEU A 78 -0.07 -9.01 4.18
CA LEU A 78 0.00 -8.42 5.52
C LEU A 78 0.02 -9.47 6.64
N THR A 79 -0.59 -10.63 6.41
CA THR A 79 -0.56 -11.79 7.34
C THR A 79 0.84 -12.35 7.58
N GLN A 80 1.82 -12.01 6.73
CA GLN A 80 3.22 -12.41 6.91
C GLN A 80 4.05 -11.37 7.69
N ALA A 81 3.48 -10.20 8.01
CA ALA A 81 4.18 -9.19 8.79
C ALA A 81 4.45 -9.69 10.22
N ARG A 82 5.69 -9.54 10.68
CA ARG A 82 6.10 -9.90 12.04
C ARG A 82 6.71 -8.69 12.73
N ALA A 83 6.11 -8.27 13.85
CA ALA A 83 6.50 -7.06 14.56
C ALA A 83 7.95 -7.13 15.02
N GLU A 84 8.40 -8.32 15.45
CA GLU A 84 9.78 -8.58 15.88
C GLU A 84 10.83 -8.39 14.76
N THR A 85 10.41 -8.36 13.49
CA THR A 85 11.31 -8.23 12.33
C THR A 85 11.40 -6.80 11.78
N LEU A 86 10.65 -5.85 12.36
CA LEU A 86 10.52 -4.48 11.91
C LEU A 86 10.95 -3.51 13.02
N ASP A 87 11.64 -2.44 12.64
CA ASP A 87 12.06 -1.39 13.57
C ASP A 87 11.03 -0.25 13.66
N ALA A 88 10.16 -0.12 12.66
CA ALA A 88 9.10 0.88 12.60
C ALA A 88 8.02 0.47 11.59
N LEU A 89 6.88 1.17 11.62
CA LEU A 89 5.76 1.00 10.72
C LEU A 89 5.32 2.36 10.16
N ILE A 90 5.05 2.42 8.86
CA ILE A 90 4.44 3.57 8.18
C ILE A 90 3.23 3.07 7.39
N VAL A 91 2.15 3.83 7.45
CA VAL A 91 0.92 3.57 6.68
C VAL A 91 0.62 4.83 5.87
N PRO A 92 1.00 4.88 4.57
CA PRO A 92 0.61 5.97 3.69
C PRO A 92 -0.92 6.12 3.63
N GLY A 93 -1.39 7.33 3.36
CA GLY A 93 -2.80 7.64 3.24
C GLY A 93 -3.44 7.09 1.96
N GLY A 94 -4.54 7.73 1.55
CA GLY A 94 -5.47 7.24 0.54
C GLY A 94 -6.75 6.70 1.16
N PHE A 95 -7.85 6.78 0.42
CA PHE A 95 -9.17 6.36 0.88
C PHE A 95 -9.26 4.84 1.05
N GLY A 96 -8.45 4.05 0.33
CA GLY A 96 -8.35 2.61 0.57
C GLY A 96 -7.79 2.27 1.97
N ALA A 97 -7.09 3.20 2.63
CA ALA A 97 -6.66 3.06 4.03
C ALA A 97 -7.74 3.51 5.05
N ALA A 98 -8.72 4.32 4.62
CA ALA A 98 -9.76 4.90 5.46
C ALA A 98 -11.07 4.10 5.44
N GLU A 99 -11.28 3.26 4.43
CA GLU A 99 -12.49 2.45 4.32
C GLU A 99 -12.42 1.22 5.21
N LYS A 100 -13.24 1.25 6.28
CA LYS A 100 -13.34 0.24 7.34
C LYS A 100 -13.24 -1.18 6.79
N SER A 101 -12.24 -1.90 7.32
CA SER A 101 -12.02 -3.34 7.20
C SER A 101 -13.26 -4.17 7.51
#